data_AF-A0A6I4ZDB7-F1
#
_entry.id   AF-A0A6I4ZDB7-F1
#
_cell.length_a   1.000
_cell.length_b   1.000
_cell.length_c   1.000
_cell.angle_alpha   90.00
_cell.angle_beta   90.00
_cell.angle_gamma   90.00
#
_symmetry.space_group_name_H-M   'P 1'
#
loop_
_entity.id
_entity.type
_entity.pdbx_description
1 polymer ?
#
loop_
_entity_poly.entity_id
_entity_poly.type
_entity_poly.pdbx_seq_one_letter_code
_entity_poly.pdbx_strand_id
1 'polypeptide(L)' 'MSAYLPLEGVRVCDFACVWAGQTATMYLADLGADCIKVENPYVWNPATRAAAPVLP' A
#
# COMPACT_ATOMS: atom_id res chain seq x y z
N MET A 1 -1.07 -17.13 23.94
CA MET A 1 -0.85 -15.89 23.17
C MET A 1 -0.86 -16.30 21.70
N SER A 2 -1.74 -15.75 20.86
CA SER A 2 -1.70 -16.06 19.42
C SER A 2 -0.39 -15.49 18.86
N ALA A 3 0.40 -16.33 18.19
CA ALA A 3 1.72 -15.95 17.67
C ALA A 3 1.63 -15.18 16.34
N TYR A 4 0.42 -14.93 15.84
CA TYR A 4 0.16 -14.40 14.50
C TYR A 4 -0.41 -12.99 14.55
N LEU A 5 -0.04 -12.18 13.56
CA LEU A 5 -0.58 -10.84 13.40
C LEU A 5 -2.07 -10.92 13.02
N PRO A 6 -2.90 -9.94 13.40
CA PRO A 6 -4.36 -10.02 13.22
C PRO A 6 -4.83 -10.23 11.78
N LEU A 7 -4.05 -9.80 10.78
CA LEU A 7 -4.34 -9.95 9.35
C LEU A 7 -3.35 -10.85 8.61
N GLU A 8 -2.62 -11.70 9.33
CA GLU A 8 -1.71 -12.66 8.71
C GLU A 8 -2.44 -13.56 7.70
N GLY A 9 -1.90 -13.66 6.48
CA GLY A 9 -2.50 -14.41 5.37
C GLY A 9 -3.56 -13.66 4.55
N VAL A 10 -3.94 -12.43 4.93
CA VAL A 10 -4.83 -11.58 4.14
C VAL A 10 -4.03 -10.88 3.03
N ARG A 11 -4.57 -10.86 1.80
CA ARG A 11 -4.01 -10.12 0.66
C ARG A 11 -4.91 -8.97 0.26
N VAL A 12 -4.34 -7.78 0.07
CA VAL A 12 -5.09 -6.56 -0.24
C VAL A 12 -4.55 -5.94 -1.53
N CYS A 13 -5.44 -5.70 -2.50
CA CYS A 13 -5.13 -4.90 -3.68
C CYS A 13 -5.51 -3.43 -3.42
N ASP A 14 -4.51 -2.56 -3.32
CA ASP A 14 -4.67 -1.12 -3.07
C ASP A 14 -4.70 -0.35 -4.40
N PHE A 15 -5.87 0.19 -4.74
CA PHE A 15 -6.11 1.07 -5.90
C PHE A 15 -6.28 2.56 -5.51
N ALA A 16 -6.03 2.93 -4.25
CA ALA A 16 -6.23 4.29 -3.78
C ALA A 16 -5.17 5.25 -4.35
N CYS A 17 -5.59 6.46 -4.74
CA CYS A 17 -4.67 7.43 -5.36
C CYS A 17 -4.28 8.59 -4.45
N VAL A 18 -4.85 8.69 -3.25
CA VAL A 18 -4.66 9.85 -2.37
C VAL A 18 -4.47 9.33 -0.94
N TRP A 19 -4.33 10.26 -0.01
CA TRP A 19 -3.89 10.06 1.35
C TRP A 19 -4.78 9.09 2.13
N ALA A 20 -6.10 9.22 2.08
CA ALA A 20 -6.99 8.41 2.91
C ALA A 20 -6.83 6.89 2.66
N GLY A 21 -6.86 6.48 1.40
CA GLY A 21 -6.85 5.05 1.06
C GLY A 21 -5.48 4.40 1.24
N GLN A 22 -4.39 5.08 0.88
CA GLN A 22 -3.04 4.55 1.13
C GLN A 22 -2.70 4.51 2.63
N THR A 23 -3.22 5.45 3.42
CA THR A 23 -3.08 5.39 4.89
C THR A 23 -3.85 4.22 5.48
N ALA A 24 -5.04 3.93 4.99
CA ALA A 24 -5.78 2.74 5.41
C ALA A 24 -4.98 1.46 5.14
N THR A 25 -4.40 1.31 3.94
CA THR A 25 -3.64 0.11 3.57
C THR A 25 -2.28 0.00 4.26
N MET A 26 -1.66 1.12 4.67
CA MET A 26 -0.51 1.11 5.58
C MET A 26 -0.88 0.48 6.93
N TYR A 27 -2.00 0.86 7.54
CA TYR A 27 -2.44 0.23 8.79
C TYR A 27 -2.78 -1.26 8.63
N LEU A 28 -3.35 -1.66 7.50
CA LEU A 28 -3.59 -3.09 7.22
C LEU A 28 -2.28 -3.87 7.10
N ALA A 29 -1.25 -3.29 6.49
CA ALA A 29 0.07 -3.90 6.39
C ALA A 29 0.74 -4.05 7.77
N ASP A 30 0.65 -3.03 8.64
CA ASP A 30 1.14 -3.09 10.02
C ASP A 30 0.49 -4.22 10.84
N LEU A 31 -0.77 -4.54 10.52
CA LEU A 31 -1.51 -5.65 11.11
C LEU A 31 -1.23 -7.02 10.47
N GLY A 32 -0.30 -7.10 9.51
CA GLY A 32 0.19 -8.35 8.92
C GLY A 32 -0.37 -8.70 7.54
N ALA A 33 -1.09 -7.80 6.88
CA ALA A 33 -1.61 -8.05 5.54
C ALA A 33 -0.54 -7.89 4.43
N ASP A 34 -0.62 -8.72 3.38
CA ASP A 34 0.12 -8.58 2.13
C ASP A 34 -0.57 -7.54 1.23
N CYS A 35 -0.17 -6.27 1.38
CA CYS A 35 -0.76 -5.13 0.65
C CYS A 35 0.01 -4.83 -0.65
N ILE A 36 -0.63 -5.09 -1.80
CA ILE A 36 -0.08 -4.83 -3.13
C ILE A 36 -0.64 -3.52 -3.66
N LYS A 37 0.24 -2.53 -3.88
CA LYS A 37 -0.12 -1.26 -4.49
C LYS A 37 -0.23 -1.41 -6.00
N VAL A 38 -1.43 -1.17 -6.55
CA VAL A 38 -1.68 -1.23 -7.99
C VAL A 38 -1.73 0.19 -8.54
N GLU A 39 -0.78 0.50 -9.43
CA GLU A 39 -0.65 1.83 -10.04
C GLU A 39 -0.89 1.75 -11.55
N ASN A 40 -1.36 2.85 -12.13
CA ASN A 40 -1.53 2.94 -13.57
C ASN A 40 -0.14 3.03 -14.23
N PRO A 41 0.19 2.15 -15.20
CA PRO A 41 1.51 2.11 -15.83
C PRO A 41 1.80 3.33 -16.73
N TYR A 42 0.76 4.07 -17.14
CA TYR A 42 0.87 5.24 -18.01
C TYR A 42 0.71 6.56 -17.25
N VAL A 43 0.02 6.55 -16.11
CA VAL A 43 -0.25 7.73 -15.29
C VAL A 43 0.24 7.47 -13.88
N TRP A 44 1.45 7.94 -13.62
CA TRP A 44 2.07 7.79 -12.32
C TRP A 44 1.41 8.72 -11.30
N ASN A 45 1.10 8.18 -10.12
CA ASN A 45 0.51 8.97 -9.06
C ASN A 45 1.62 9.74 -8.28
N PRO A 46 1.61 11.08 -8.29
CA PRO A 46 2.60 11.87 -7.58
C PRO A 46 2.50 11.74 -6.05
N ALA A 47 1.40 11.25 -5.50
CA ALA A 47 1.27 11.01 -4.05
C ALA A 47 1.85 9.65 -3.60
N THR A 48 2.40 8.85 -4.52
CA THR A 48 2.96 7.52 -4.25
C THR A 48 4.40 7.41 -4.79
N ARG A 49 4.71 6.44 -5.67
CA ARG A 49 6.07 6.17 -6.16
C ARG A 49 6.58 7.23 -7.13
N ALA A 50 5.72 8.05 -7.72
CA ALA A 50 6.15 9.13 -8.59
C ALA A 50 6.72 10.35 -7.84
N ALA A 51 6.57 10.41 -6.51
CA ALA A 51 7.27 11.38 -5.65
C ALA A 51 8.70 10.94 -5.29
N ALA A 52 9.10 9.69 -5.58
CA ALA A 52 10.49 9.29 -5.40
C ALA A 52 11.40 10.18 -6.26
N PRO A 53 12.59 10.56 -5.78
CA PRO A 53 13.49 11.39 -6.56
C PRO A 53 13.80 10.68 -7.88
N VAL A 54 13.44 11.30 -9.00
CA VAL A 54 13.96 10.91 -10.30
C VAL A 54 15.47 11.07 -10.22
N LEU A 55 16.19 9.94 -10.17
CA LEU A 55 17.63 9.95 -10.39
C LEU A 55 17.87 10.55 -11.79
N PRO A 56 18.88 11.43 -11.95
CA PRO A 56 19.19 12.07 -13.22
C PRO A 56 19.56 11.07 -14.30
#